data_AF-A0A8S1EI93-F1
#
_entry.id   AF-A0A8S1EI93-F1
#
_cell.length_a   1.000
_cell.length_b   1.000
_cell.length_c   1.000
_cell.angle_alpha   90.00
_cell.angle_beta   90.00
_cell.angle_gamma   90.00
#
_symmetry.space_group_name_H-M   'P 1'
#
loop_
_entity.id
_entity.type
_entity.pdbx_description
1 polymer ?
#
loop_
_entity_poly.entity_id
_entity_poly.type
_entity_poly.pdbx_seq_one_letter_code
_entity_poly.pdbx_strand_id
1 'polypeptide(L)'
;MAEKVQKMKAMFENIISTLGNLLILDGASKALKNKCKLPRRDLELVLKRMNDATAEILKEDFEKLINITQMEEKLNELELLTKECDELNKEYGIEIGYRPIDPTIDVNMHGKLTMLSLLEPLDEQIAEFEAQLEDVNDELEKRQIVLKELQLVVKSQQNQIQGLNK
;
A
#
# COMPACT_ATOMS: atom_id res chain seq x y z
N MET A 1 -0.31 -9.16 16.91
CA MET A 1 -0.89 -10.32 16.19
C MET A 1 -2.13 -9.80 15.48
N ALA A 2 -2.19 -9.88 14.15
CA ALA A 2 -3.28 -9.27 13.39
C ALA A 2 -4.65 -9.84 13.78
N GLU A 3 -5.66 -8.97 13.76
CA GLU A 3 -7.05 -9.29 14.08
C GLU A 3 -7.57 -10.47 13.26
N LYS A 4 -7.14 -10.59 11.99
CA LYS A 4 -7.50 -11.69 11.09
C LYS A 4 -6.96 -13.04 11.55
N VAL A 5 -5.73 -13.09 12.06
CA VAL A 5 -5.12 -14.33 12.59
C VAL A 5 -5.88 -14.80 13.83
N GLN A 6 -6.23 -13.88 14.74
CA GLN A 6 -7.01 -14.20 15.92
C GLN A 6 -8.42 -14.70 15.56
N LYS A 7 -9.09 -14.05 14.60
CA LYS A 7 -10.39 -14.50 14.08
C LYS A 7 -10.30 -15.91 13.49
N MET A 8 -9.27 -16.20 12.70
CA MET A 8 -9.06 -17.52 12.12
C MET A 8 -8.83 -18.59 13.20
N LYS A 9 -7.99 -18.33 14.20
CA LYS A 9 -7.77 -19.24 15.34
C LYS A 9 -9.08 -19.49 16.10
N ALA A 10 -9.85 -18.44 16.37
CA ALA A 10 -11.15 -18.55 17.03
C ALA A 10 -12.18 -19.35 16.21
N MET A 11 -12.21 -19.20 14.89
CA MET A 11 -13.05 -20.03 14.01
C MET A 11 -12.66 -21.50 14.09
N PHE A 12 -11.36 -21.79 14.09
CA PHE A 12 -10.86 -23.15 14.20
C PHE A 12 -11.22 -23.80 15.55
N GLU A 13 -11.06 -23.07 16.66
CA GLU A 13 -11.48 -23.53 17.98
C GLU A 13 -12.99 -23.79 18.05
N ASN A 14 -13.81 -22.93 17.43
CA ASN A 14 -15.25 -23.15 17.33
C ASN A 14 -15.60 -24.41 16.53
N ILE A 15 -14.87 -24.70 15.44
CA ILE A 15 -15.08 -25.92 14.65
C ILE A 15 -14.75 -27.16 15.50
N ILE A 16 -13.61 -27.17 16.19
CA ILE A 16 -13.22 -28.27 17.09
C ILE A 16 -14.28 -28.48 18.17
N SER A 17 -14.73 -27.39 18.81
CA SER A 17 -15.77 -27.45 19.85
C SER A 17 -17.08 -28.02 19.31
N THR A 18 -17.50 -27.59 18.12
CA THR A 18 -18.73 -28.06 17.48
C THR A 18 -18.65 -29.54 17.12
N LEU A 19 -17.52 -29.99 16.56
CA LEU A 19 -17.28 -31.40 16.26
C LEU A 19 -17.32 -32.26 17.52
N GLY A 20 -16.71 -31.79 18.60
CA GLY A 20 -16.73 -32.49 19.88
C GLY A 20 -18.14 -32.61 20.47
N ASN A 21 -18.93 -31.55 20.38
CA ASN A 21 -20.32 -31.56 20.81
C ASN A 21 -21.15 -32.56 20.01
N LEU A 22 -20.95 -32.67 18.69
CA LEU A 22 -21.66 -33.64 17.83
C LEU A 22 -21.33 -35.10 18.19
N LEU A 23 -20.07 -35.39 18.53
CA LEU A 23 -19.64 -36.72 18.95
C LEU A 23 -20.26 -37.13 20.29
N ILE A 24 -20.47 -36.17 21.20
CA ILE A 24 -21.02 -36.41 22.54
C ILE A 24 -22.55 -36.46 22.52
N LEU A 25 -23.22 -35.58 21.77
CA LEU A 25 -24.65 -35.30 21.96
C LEU A 25 -25.62 -36.16 21.16
N ASP A 26 -25.35 -36.60 19.93
CA ASP A 26 -26.50 -36.99 19.08
C ASP A 26 -26.43 -38.31 18.29
N GLY A 27 -25.26 -38.81 17.91
CA GLY A 27 -25.18 -40.02 17.05
C GLY A 27 -24.40 -41.19 17.65
N ALA A 28 -23.15 -40.92 18.04
CA ALA A 28 -22.20 -41.96 18.39
C ALA A 28 -22.57 -42.69 19.68
N SER A 29 -23.03 -41.97 20.72
CA SER A 29 -23.43 -42.58 22.00
C SER A 29 -24.59 -43.57 21.85
N LYS A 30 -25.62 -43.24 21.06
CA LYS A 30 -26.75 -44.15 20.78
C LYS A 30 -26.32 -45.35 19.94
N ALA A 31 -25.52 -45.13 18.88
CA ALA A 31 -25.03 -46.19 18.02
C ALA A 31 -24.09 -47.17 18.76
N LEU A 32 -23.22 -46.65 19.61
CA LEU A 32 -22.27 -47.44 20.40
C LEU A 32 -22.93 -48.13 21.60
N LYS A 33 -23.93 -47.53 22.25
CA LYS A 33 -24.68 -48.18 23.33
C LYS A 33 -25.29 -49.52 22.90
N ASN A 34 -25.83 -49.58 21.68
CA ASN A 34 -26.44 -50.79 21.13
C ASN A 34 -25.41 -51.89 20.78
N LYS A 35 -24.15 -51.52 20.52
CA LYS A 35 -23.09 -52.47 20.13
C LYS A 35 -22.15 -52.87 21.26
N CYS A 36 -21.80 -51.94 22.15
CA CYS A 36 -20.72 -52.12 23.11
C CYS A 36 -21.17 -52.66 24.48
N LYS A 37 -22.48 -52.73 24.78
CA LYS A 37 -23.03 -53.18 26.08
C LYS A 37 -22.36 -52.54 27.31
N LEU A 38 -21.76 -51.36 27.15
CA LEU A 38 -21.10 -50.63 28.22
C LEU A 38 -22.11 -49.76 28.97
N PRO A 39 -21.91 -49.53 30.29
CA PRO A 39 -22.63 -48.48 31.00
C PRO A 39 -22.45 -47.13 30.30
N ARG A 40 -23.54 -46.35 30.22
CA ARG A 40 -23.57 -45.04 29.55
C ARG A 40 -22.43 -44.12 30.03
N ARG A 41 -22.13 -44.14 31.32
CA ARG A 41 -21.08 -43.34 31.95
C ARG A 41 -19.68 -43.69 31.43
N ASP A 42 -19.38 -44.97 31.26
CA ASP A 42 -18.08 -45.42 30.75
C ASP A 42 -17.92 -45.08 29.27
N LEU A 43 -19.01 -45.19 28.50
CA LEU A 43 -19.07 -44.78 27.11
C LEU A 43 -18.83 -43.26 26.95
N GLU A 44 -19.50 -42.45 27.75
CA GLU A 44 -19.32 -40.99 27.77
C GLU A 44 -17.88 -40.61 28.15
N LEU A 45 -17.26 -41.34 29.07
CA LEU A 45 -15.88 -41.12 29.49
C LEU A 45 -14.87 -41.46 28.37
N VAL A 46 -15.09 -42.55 27.63
CA VAL A 46 -14.28 -42.91 26.46
C VAL A 46 -14.45 -41.90 25.33
N LEU A 47 -15.69 -41.52 25.01
CA LEU A 47 -15.98 -40.52 23.97
C LEU A 47 -15.37 -39.17 24.31
N LYS A 48 -15.42 -38.76 25.58
CA LYS A 48 -14.78 -37.52 26.04
C LYS A 48 -13.26 -37.58 25.84
N ARG A 49 -12.60 -38.66 26.27
CA ARG A 49 -11.14 -38.84 26.07
C ARG A 49 -10.75 -38.84 24.59
N MET A 50 -11.54 -39.50 23.75
CA MET A 50 -11.29 -39.54 22.31
C MET A 50 -11.42 -38.15 21.68
N ASN A 51 -12.43 -37.38 22.12
CA ASN A 51 -12.64 -36.02 21.68
C ASN A 51 -11.50 -35.09 22.14
N ASP A 52 -11.09 -35.17 23.41
CA ASP A 52 -9.99 -34.37 23.94
C ASP A 52 -8.67 -34.64 23.19
N ALA A 53 -8.34 -35.93 22.95
CA ALA A 53 -7.15 -36.32 22.20
C ALA A 53 -7.20 -35.86 20.73
N THR A 54 -8.38 -35.94 20.10
CA THR A 54 -8.55 -35.49 18.72
C THR A 54 -8.43 -33.96 18.63
N ALA A 55 -8.97 -33.24 19.61
CA ALA A 55 -8.85 -31.79 19.70
C ALA A 55 -7.39 -31.34 19.86
N GLU A 56 -6.59 -32.03 20.67
CA GLU A 56 -5.16 -31.73 20.81
C GLU A 56 -4.39 -31.95 19.52
N ILE A 57 -4.59 -33.09 18.84
CA ILE A 57 -3.93 -33.39 17.56
C ILE A 57 -4.30 -32.34 16.51
N LEU A 58 -5.59 -32.01 16.38
CA LEU A 58 -6.05 -31.01 15.42
C LEU A 58 -5.47 -29.62 15.70
N LYS A 59 -5.33 -29.23 16.97
CA LYS A 59 -4.67 -27.96 17.35
C LYS A 59 -3.19 -27.96 16.96
N GLU A 60 -2.48 -29.05 17.22
CA GLU A 60 -1.07 -29.17 16.87
C GLU A 60 -0.86 -29.13 15.35
N ASP A 61 -1.66 -29.87 14.59
CA ASP A 61 -1.60 -29.89 13.12
C ASP A 61 -1.95 -28.54 12.51
N PHE A 62 -2.90 -27.81 13.12
CA PHE A 62 -3.26 -26.47 12.69
C PHE A 62 -2.15 -25.45 12.96
N GLU A 63 -1.52 -25.48 14.13
CA GLU A 63 -0.35 -24.63 14.43
C GLU A 63 0.82 -24.97 13.51
N LYS A 64 1.07 -26.25 13.21
CA LYS A 64 2.05 -26.65 12.18
C LYS A 64 1.71 -26.06 10.81
N LEU A 65 0.44 -26.14 10.40
CA LEU A 65 0.00 -25.60 9.11
C LEU A 65 0.22 -24.08 9.04
N ILE A 66 -0.14 -23.34 10.10
CA ILE A 66 0.10 -21.90 10.21
C ILE A 66 1.59 -21.59 10.02
N ASN A 67 2.45 -22.32 10.70
CA ASN A 67 3.90 -22.11 10.65
C ASN A 67 4.49 -22.46 9.27
N ILE A 68 4.15 -23.62 8.71
CA ILE A 68 4.66 -24.08 7.40
C ILE A 68 4.25 -23.13 6.28
N THR A 69 3.02 -22.63 6.33
CA THR A 69 2.49 -21.75 5.27
C THR A 69 2.83 -20.28 5.48
N GLN A 70 3.44 -19.95 6.63
CA GLN A 70 3.68 -18.58 7.09
C GLN A 70 2.39 -17.75 7.06
N MET A 71 1.29 -18.36 7.48
CA MET A 71 -0.04 -17.78 7.32
C MET A 71 -0.20 -16.46 8.07
N GLU A 72 0.45 -16.34 9.25
CA GLU A 72 0.43 -15.09 10.02
C GLU A 72 1.11 -13.95 9.26
N GLU A 73 2.29 -14.20 8.68
CA GLU A 73 3.03 -13.20 7.89
C GLU A 73 2.22 -12.77 6.66
N LYS A 74 1.70 -13.73 5.89
CA LYS A 74 0.90 -13.44 4.68
C LYS A 74 -0.39 -12.69 4.99
N LEU A 75 -1.07 -12.99 6.09
CA LEU A 75 -2.27 -12.27 6.51
C LEU A 75 -1.94 -10.84 6.95
N ASN A 76 -0.80 -10.63 7.61
CA ASN A 76 -0.32 -9.29 7.97
C ASN A 76 0.04 -8.48 6.72
N GLU A 77 0.79 -9.07 5.78
CA GLU A 77 1.14 -8.45 4.50
C GLU A 77 -0.11 -8.06 3.72
N LEU A 78 -1.10 -8.97 3.63
CA LEU A 78 -2.36 -8.69 2.96
C LEU A 78 -3.12 -7.54 3.63
N GLU A 79 -3.09 -7.45 4.97
CA GLU A 79 -3.72 -6.34 5.69
C GLU A 79 -3.03 -5.00 5.42
N LEU A 80 -1.69 -4.99 5.36
CA LEU A 80 -0.92 -3.81 4.99
C LEU A 80 -1.25 -3.38 3.57
N LEU A 81 -1.19 -4.30 2.61
CA LEU A 81 -1.49 -4.05 1.20
C LEU A 81 -2.91 -3.51 1.02
N THR A 82 -3.87 -4.03 1.79
CA THR A 82 -5.27 -3.54 1.75
C THR A 82 -5.34 -2.08 2.18
N LYS A 83 -4.62 -1.70 3.25
CA LYS A 83 -4.59 -0.31 3.75
C LYS A 83 -3.92 0.62 2.74
N GLU A 84 -2.76 0.23 2.20
CA GLU A 84 -2.05 1.01 1.17
C GLU A 84 -2.91 1.21 -0.07
N CYS A 85 -3.59 0.16 -0.54
CA CYS A 85 -4.53 0.28 -1.65
C CYS A 85 -5.71 1.21 -1.33
N ASP A 86 -6.29 1.14 -0.13
CA ASP A 86 -7.40 2.01 0.27
C ASP A 86 -6.97 3.49 0.36
N GLU A 87 -5.74 3.75 0.80
CA GLU A 87 -5.16 5.10 0.84
C GLU A 87 -4.90 5.65 -0.56
N LEU A 88 -4.21 4.88 -1.42
CA LEU A 88 -3.96 5.25 -2.81
C LEU A 88 -5.26 5.44 -3.59
N ASN A 89 -6.25 4.57 -3.39
CA ASN A 89 -7.54 4.71 -4.06
C ASN A 89 -8.25 6.01 -3.67
N LYS A 90 -8.15 6.45 -2.40
CA LYS A 90 -8.69 7.76 -1.98
C LYS A 90 -7.94 8.91 -2.63
N GLU A 91 -6.61 8.84 -2.67
CA GLU A 91 -5.76 9.85 -3.29
C GLU A 91 -6.07 10.04 -4.78
N TYR A 92 -6.21 8.93 -5.50
CA TYR A 92 -6.49 8.93 -6.94
C TYR A 92 -7.99 9.05 -7.29
N GLY A 93 -8.89 9.14 -6.30
CA GLY A 93 -10.34 9.20 -6.52
C GLY A 93 -10.91 7.95 -7.19
N ILE A 94 -10.28 6.79 -6.96
CA ILE A 94 -10.63 5.50 -7.52
C ILE A 94 -11.64 4.78 -6.61
N GLU A 95 -12.76 4.35 -7.19
CA GLU A 95 -13.74 3.52 -6.47
C GLU A 95 -13.15 2.14 -6.13
N ILE A 96 -13.35 1.70 -4.89
CA ILE A 96 -12.84 0.43 -4.36
C ILE A 96 -13.56 -0.72 -5.05
N GLY A 97 -12.81 -1.65 -5.64
CA GLY A 97 -13.39 -2.84 -6.26
C GLY A 97 -12.40 -3.65 -7.09
N TYR A 98 -12.87 -4.81 -7.54
CA TYR A 98 -12.11 -5.63 -8.48
C TYR A 98 -12.03 -4.93 -9.83
N ARG A 99 -10.80 -4.65 -10.30
CA ARG A 99 -10.54 -4.29 -11.69
C ARG A 99 -9.93 -5.50 -12.38
N PRO A 100 -10.52 -5.98 -13.50
CA PRO A 100 -9.88 -6.97 -14.33
C PRO A 100 -8.52 -6.45 -14.78
N ILE A 101 -7.50 -7.32 -14.72
CA ILE A 101 -6.18 -7.02 -15.28
C ILE A 101 -6.36 -6.88 -16.79
N ASP A 102 -6.08 -5.70 -17.31
CA ASP A 102 -5.98 -5.43 -18.74
C ASP A 102 -4.61 -4.81 -18.97
N PRO A 103 -3.66 -5.57 -19.55
CA PRO A 103 -2.29 -5.10 -19.73
C PRO A 103 -2.19 -3.73 -20.40
N THR A 104 -3.12 -3.40 -21.30
CA THR A 104 -3.12 -2.12 -22.00
C THR A 104 -3.55 -0.99 -21.06
N ILE A 105 -4.61 -1.23 -20.28
CA ILE A 105 -5.11 -0.25 -19.30
C ILE A 105 -4.10 -0.06 -18.17
N ASP A 106 -3.52 -1.15 -17.67
CA ASP A 106 -2.56 -1.14 -16.56
C ASP A 106 -1.26 -0.42 -16.94
N VAL A 107 -0.72 -0.70 -18.13
CA VAL A 107 0.46 0.01 -18.65
C VAL A 107 0.15 1.49 -18.89
N ASN A 108 -1.02 1.83 -19.41
CA ASN A 108 -1.41 3.23 -19.62
C ASN A 108 -1.61 3.97 -18.29
N MET A 109 -2.21 3.33 -17.29
CA MET A 109 -2.39 3.92 -15.97
C MET A 109 -1.03 4.17 -15.30
N HIS A 110 -0.16 3.16 -15.29
CA HIS A 110 1.17 3.30 -14.73
C HIS A 110 2.00 4.35 -15.49
N GLY A 111 1.93 4.35 -16.83
CA GLY A 111 2.58 5.35 -17.67
C GLY A 111 2.09 6.77 -17.38
N LYS A 112 0.78 6.96 -17.19
CA LYS A 112 0.19 8.26 -16.83
C LYS A 112 0.66 8.74 -15.45
N LEU A 113 0.68 7.86 -14.45
CA LEU A 113 1.15 8.20 -13.10
C LEU A 113 2.64 8.59 -13.11
N THR A 114 3.47 7.79 -13.78
CA THR A 114 4.90 8.09 -13.93
C THR A 114 5.13 9.41 -14.65
N MET A 115 4.38 9.69 -15.73
CA MET A 115 4.47 10.98 -16.43
C MET A 115 4.07 12.15 -15.53
N LEU A 116 2.97 12.05 -14.77
CA LEU A 116 2.55 13.11 -13.85
C LEU A 116 3.62 13.39 -12.80
N SER A 117 4.22 12.35 -12.22
CA SER A 117 5.30 12.50 -11.23
C SER A 117 6.58 13.15 -11.80
N LEU A 118 6.80 13.07 -13.12
CA LEU A 118 7.92 13.71 -13.81
C LEU A 118 7.60 15.13 -14.27
N LEU A 119 6.33 15.45 -14.51
CA LEU A 119 5.90 16.77 -14.96
C LEU A 119 6.03 17.81 -13.86
N GLU A 120 5.66 17.49 -12.62
CA GLU A 120 5.74 18.44 -11.49
C GLU A 120 7.16 19.03 -11.29
N PRO A 121 8.25 18.22 -11.20
CA PRO A 121 9.60 18.77 -11.08
C PRO A 121 10.09 19.53 -12.31
N LEU A 122 9.56 19.21 -13.50
CA LEU A 122 9.91 19.91 -14.73
C LEU A 122 9.24 21.28 -14.80
N ASP A 123 7.98 21.38 -14.36
CA ASP A 123 7.27 22.66 -14.26
C ASP A 123 7.96 23.59 -13.24
N GLU A 124 8.46 23.05 -12.12
CA GLU A 124 9.27 23.81 -11.16
C GLU A 124 10.58 24.33 -11.79
N GLN A 125 11.29 23.49 -12.55
CA GLN A 125 12.52 23.89 -13.24
C GLN A 125 12.26 24.93 -14.33
N ILE A 126 11.15 24.81 -15.06
CA ILE A 126 10.75 25.81 -16.07
C ILE A 126 10.52 27.16 -15.39
N ALA A 127 9.77 27.18 -14.28
CA ALA A 127 9.53 28.41 -13.51
C ALA A 127 10.84 29.04 -13.00
N GLU A 128 11.80 28.21 -12.57
CA GLU A 128 13.13 28.68 -12.16
C GLU A 128 13.90 29.31 -13.33
N PHE A 129 13.91 28.67 -14.50
CA PHE A 129 14.57 29.21 -15.69
C PHE A 129 13.90 30.48 -16.22
N GLU A 130 12.58 30.57 -16.15
CA GLU A 130 11.84 31.78 -16.52
C GLU A 130 12.23 32.96 -15.63
N ALA A 131 12.34 32.76 -14.31
CA ALA A 131 12.80 33.80 -13.38
C ALA A 131 14.25 34.23 -13.66
N GLN A 132 15.15 33.28 -13.93
CA GLN A 132 16.55 33.60 -14.27
C GLN A 132 16.66 34.38 -15.58
N LEU A 133 15.82 34.05 -16.58
CA LEU A 133 15.78 34.78 -17.86
C LEU A 133 15.28 36.21 -17.68
N GLU A 134 14.27 36.43 -16.82
CA GLU A 134 13.77 37.75 -16.49
C GLU A 134 14.86 38.62 -15.84
N ASP A 135 15.56 38.10 -14.84
CA ASP A 135 16.68 38.78 -14.17
C ASP A 135 17.80 39.18 -15.16
N VAL A 136 18.18 38.27 -16.06
CA VAL A 136 19.21 38.52 -17.08
C VAL A 136 18.73 39.59 -18.08
N ASN A 137 17.46 39.56 -18.46
CA ASN A 137 16.90 40.53 -19.39
C ASN A 137 16.86 41.94 -18.78
N ASP A 138 16.46 42.05 -17.51
CA ASP A 138 16.51 43.30 -16.74
C ASP A 138 17.93 43.87 -16.64
N GLU A 139 18.93 43.01 -16.41
CA GLU A 139 20.32 43.45 -16.35
C GLU A 139 20.83 43.92 -17.73
N LEU A 140 20.41 43.23 -18.81
CA LEU A 140 20.73 43.63 -20.18
C LEU A 140 20.14 45.01 -20.51
N GLU A 141 18.88 45.27 -20.17
CA GLU A 141 18.24 46.57 -20.38
C GLU A 141 18.97 47.69 -19.64
N LYS A 142 19.32 47.47 -18.37
CA LYS A 142 20.14 48.42 -17.58
C LYS A 142 21.46 48.72 -18.27
N ARG A 143 22.16 47.69 -18.74
CA ARG A 143 23.44 47.85 -19.48
C ARG A 143 23.25 48.62 -20.79
N GLN A 144 22.16 48.38 -21.53
CA GLN A 144 21.87 49.11 -22.76
C GLN A 144 21.60 50.60 -22.52
N ILE A 145 20.92 50.97 -21.44
CA ILE A 145 20.70 52.36 -21.05
C ILE A 145 22.04 53.06 -20.79
N VAL A 146 22.90 52.45 -19.96
CA VAL A 146 24.24 52.97 -19.65
C VAL A 146 25.08 53.15 -20.94
N LEU A 147 24.99 52.19 -21.87
CA LEU A 147 25.73 52.27 -23.13
C LEU A 147 25.26 53.44 -24.00
N LYS A 148 23.96 53.73 -24.05
CA LYS A 148 23.41 54.90 -24.74
C LYS A 148 23.90 56.21 -24.11
N GLU A 149 23.92 56.29 -22.78
CA GLU A 149 24.42 57.47 -22.06
C GLU A 149 25.92 57.71 -22.33
N LEU A 150 26.74 56.64 -22.27
CA LEU A 150 28.16 56.73 -22.60
C LEU A 150 28.39 57.18 -24.04
N GLN A 151 27.61 56.68 -25.01
CA GLN A 151 27.68 57.13 -26.40
C GLN A 151 27.39 58.63 -26.55
N LEU A 152 26.42 59.16 -25.80
CA LEU A 152 26.12 60.60 -25.79
C LEU A 152 27.28 61.43 -25.22
N VAL A 153 27.87 60.98 -24.11
CA VAL A 153 29.04 61.63 -23.49
C VAL A 153 30.22 61.66 -24.46
N VAL A 154 30.54 60.53 -25.09
CA VAL A 154 31.63 60.43 -26.07
C VAL A 154 31.39 61.37 -27.26
N LYS A 155 30.17 61.41 -27.81
CA LYS A 155 29.82 62.35 -28.89
C LYS A 155 29.97 63.81 -28.46
N SER A 156 29.53 64.15 -27.24
CA SER A 156 29.68 65.50 -26.69
C SER A 156 31.16 65.89 -26.57
N GLN A 157 32.00 65.00 -26.03
CA GLN A 157 33.43 65.24 -25.90
C GLN A 157 34.13 65.36 -27.26
N GLN A 158 33.79 64.50 -28.23
CA GLN A 158 34.32 64.61 -29.59
C GLN A 158 33.98 65.97 -30.23
N ASN A 159 32.74 66.44 -30.08
CA ASN A 159 32.33 67.76 -30.59
C ASN A 159 33.08 68.91 -29.91
N GLN A 160 33.32 68.83 -28.60
CA GLN A 160 34.11 69.83 -27.87
C GLN A 160 35.57 69.88 -28.36
N ILE A 161 36.22 68.73 -28.54
CA ILE A 161 37.59 68.65 -29.04
C ILE A 161 37.69 69.19 -30.48
N GLN A 162 36.73 68.85 -31.34
CA GLN A 162 36.68 69.37 -32.70
C GLN A 162 36.44 70.89 -32.75
N GLY A 163 35.72 71.45 -31.78
CA GLY A 163 35.52 72.88 -31.63
C GLY A 163 36.76 73.65 -31.15
N LEU A 164 37.66 73.00 -30.40
CA LEU A 164 38.91 73.59 -29.89
C LEU A 164 40.05 73.62 -30.93
N ASN A 165 39.94 72.84 -32.00
CA ASN A 165 40.93 72.78 -33.09
C ASN A 165 40.58 73.69 -34.30
N LYS A 166 39.65 74.63 -34.14
CA LYS A 166 39.31 75.68 -35.11
C LYS A 166 39.78 77.04 -34.61
#